data_AF-A0A4Q5QYI7-F1
#
_entry.id   AF-A0A4Q5QYI7-F1
#
_cell.length_a   1.000
_cell.length_b   1.000
_cell.length_c   1.000
_cell.angle_alpha   90.00
_cell.angle_beta   90.00
_cell.angle_gamma   90.00
#
_symmetry.space_group_name_H-M   'P 1'
#
loop_
_entity.id
_entity.type
_entity.pdbx_description
1 polymer ?
#
loop_
_entity_poly.entity_id
_entity_poly.type
_entity_poly.pdbx_seq_one_letter_code
_entity_poly.pdbx_strand_id
1 'polypeptide(L)' 'MTTPRRRSALFMPAANSRAMAKARSLPCDVVILDLEDAVAPDM' A
#
# COMPACT_ATOMS: atom_id res chain seq x y z
N MET A 1 18.69 19.71 3.57
CA MET A 1 17.43 18.94 3.56
C MET A 1 17.77 17.49 3.30
N THR A 2 17.55 16.60 4.26
CA THR A 2 17.74 15.15 4.07
C THR A 2 16.46 14.56 3.49
N THR A 3 16.58 13.78 2.43
CA THR A 3 15.43 13.04 1.87
C THR A 3 14.96 12.00 2.89
N PRO A 4 13.65 11.87 3.17
CA PRO A 4 13.13 10.85 4.08
C PRO A 4 13.53 9.45 3.62
N ARG A 5 14.08 8.64 4.54
CA ARG A 5 14.53 7.29 4.24
C ARG A 5 13.34 6.33 4.27
N ARG A 6 12.99 5.77 3.11
CA ARG A 6 11.90 4.80 2.93
C ARG A 6 12.46 3.39 3.16
N ARG A 7 12.43 2.91 4.40
CA ARG A 7 12.99 1.60 4.82
C ARG A 7 11.99 0.46 4.65
N SER A 8 10.71 0.78 4.56
CA SER A 8 9.61 -0.18 4.45
C SER A 8 8.60 0.27 3.40
N ALA A 9 8.11 -0.70 2.61
CA ALA A 9 7.07 -0.52 1.62
C ALA A 9 6.02 -1.62 1.80
N LEU A 10 4.78 -1.20 2.08
CA LEU A 10 3.63 -2.11 2.25
C LEU A 10 2.85 -2.19 0.94
N PHE A 11 2.86 -3.34 0.30
CA PHE A 11 2.05 -3.64 -0.89
C PHE A 11 0.67 -4.18 -0.47
N MET A 12 -0.39 -3.71 -1.13
CA MET A 12 -1.75 -4.26 -0.97
C MET A 12 -2.64 -3.99 -2.18
N PRO A 13 -3.67 -4.81 -2.46
CA PRO A 13 -4.63 -4.54 -3.52
C PRO A 13 -5.39 -3.23 -3.29
N ALA A 14 -5.47 -2.38 -4.31
CA ALA A 14 -6.24 -1.14 -4.27
C ALA A 14 -7.77 -1.37 -4.14
N ALA A 15 -8.24 -2.59 -4.41
CA ALA A 15 -9.64 -2.98 -4.23
C ALA A 15 -10.03 -3.26 -2.76
N ASN A 16 -9.06 -3.40 -1.84
CA ASN A 16 -9.33 -3.79 -0.44
C ASN A 16 -9.45 -2.56 0.48
N SER A 17 -10.65 -1.98 0.55
CA SER A 17 -10.95 -0.79 1.37
C SER A 17 -10.64 -0.96 2.87
N ARG A 18 -10.85 -2.16 3.43
CA ARG A 18 -10.50 -2.47 4.83
C ARG A 18 -8.99 -2.45 5.06
N ALA A 19 -8.20 -3.01 4.14
CA ALA A 19 -6.74 -2.98 4.23
C ALA A 19 -6.21 -1.55 4.11
N MET A 20 -6.75 -0.75 3.18
CA MET A 20 -6.38 0.66 3.03
C MET A 20 -6.68 1.50 4.28
N ALA A 21 -7.82 1.26 4.94
CA ALA A 21 -8.15 1.94 6.20
C ALA A 21 -7.14 1.59 7.31
N LYS A 22 -6.76 0.30 7.42
CA LYS A 22 -5.76 -0.18 8.38
C LYS A 22 -4.36 0.37 8.07
N ALA A 23 -4.00 0.52 6.79
CA ALA A 23 -2.69 1.00 6.35
C ALA A 23 -2.32 2.35 6.96
N ARG A 24 -3.32 3.23 7.16
CA ARG A 24 -3.14 4.58 7.72
C ARG A 24 -2.55 4.60 9.13
N SER A 25 -2.65 3.50 9.89
CA SER A 25 -2.15 3.39 11.26
C SER A 25 -0.98 2.41 11.41
N LEU A 26 -0.48 1.80 10.32
CA LEU A 26 0.61 0.84 10.39
C LEU A 26 1.99 1.54 10.35
N PRO A 27 3.02 0.97 11.01
CA PRO A 27 4.36 1.54 11.03
C PRO A 27 5.13 1.21 9.74
N CYS A 28 4.67 1.72 8.60
CA CYS A 28 5.37 1.65 7.31
C CYS A 28 5.71 3.05 6.80
N ASP A 29 6.85 3.17 6.12
CA ASP A 29 7.28 4.46 5.56
C ASP A 29 6.53 4.79 4.26
N VAL A 30 6.13 3.76 3.49
CA VAL A 30 5.39 3.89 2.23
C VAL A 30 4.33 2.81 2.10
N VAL A 31 3.19 3.15 1.50
CA VAL A 31 2.16 2.22 1.04
C VAL A 31 2.11 2.26 -0.48
N ILE A 32 2.10 1.09 -1.12
CA ILE A 32 1.90 0.93 -2.56
C ILE A 32 0.56 0.22 -2.75
N LEU A 33 -0.39 0.97 -3.32
CA LEU A 33 -1.68 0.43 -3.71
C LEU A 33 -1.50 -0.21 -5.08
N ASP A 34 -1.57 -1.52 -5.10
CA ASP A 34 -1.37 -2.29 -6.31
C ASP A 34 -2.69 -2.40 -7.09
N LEU A 35 -2.59 -2.12 -8.39
CA LEU A 35 -3.66 -2.20 -9.37
C LEU A 35 -3.42 -3.34 -10.38
N GLU A 36 -2.28 -4.04 -10.28
CA GLU A 36 -1.84 -5.07 -11.21
C GLU A 36 -2.02 -6.45 -10.58
N ASP A 37 -0.95 -7.06 -10.07
CA ASP A 37 -0.85 -8.50 -9.82
C ASP A 37 -1.70 -8.97 -8.63
N ALA A 38 -1.99 -8.07 -7.70
CA ALA A 38 -2.84 -8.32 -6.55
C ALA A 38 -4.33 -7.96 -6.78
N VAL A 39 -4.71 -7.49 -7.97
CA VAL A 39 -6.11 -7.18 -8.32
C VAL A 39 -6.60 -8.14 -9.40
N ALA A 40 -7.67 -8.88 -9.10
CA ALA A 40 -8.31 -9.72 -10.10
C ALA A 40 -8.96 -8.85 -11.20
N PRO A 41 -8.90 -9.25 -12.48
CA PRO A 41 -9.66 -8.59 -13.53
C PRO A 41 -11.15 -8.57 -13.20
N ASP A 42 -11.81 -7.45 -13.48
CA ASP A 42 -13.28 -7.43 -13.55
C ASP A 42 -13.67 -8.35 -14.71
N MET A 43 -14.41 -9.43 -14.43
CA MET A 43 -14.95 -10.33 -15.45
C MET A 43 -15.84 -9.58 -16.46
#